data_AF-A0A950R8T1-F1
#
_entry.id   AF-A0A950R8T1-F1
#
_cell.length_a   1.000
_cell.length_b   1.000
_cell.length_c   1.000
_cell.angle_alpha   90.00
_cell.angle_beta   90.00
_cell.angle_gamma   90.00
#
_symmetry.space_group_name_H-M   'P 1'
#
loop_
_entity.id
_entity.type
_entity.pdbx_description
1 polymer ?
#
loop_
_entity_poly.entity_id
_entity_poly.type
_entity_poly.pdbx_seq_one_letter_code
_entity_poly.pdbx_strand_id
1 'polypeptide(L)'
;MPTDLEIARTAHLRPIAEIAARLSIGPDAIEPYGRFKAKIGFEAVRAAEARPEGALVLVTGISPTPAGEGKTTTTVGLGDALNRIGTRAAICLREPSLGPSFGQKGGATGGGRAQVVPMDEINLHFTGDFHAITAANNLLAAMLDNHVYWGNALGIDIRRVAHRRALDMNDRALRAIVNGLGGAANGAPREDGFDITVASEVMAVFCLARDLSDLQARLGRMIVAETRERRAITARDLKADGAMAVLLRDALQPNLVQTLEGSPALVHGGPFANIAHGCNSVIATRLALRLAEVVVTEAGFGADLGAEKFLDIKCRSAGRRPAASVVVATVRALKMQGGVARADLGREDAAAVARGMVNLA
;
A
#
# COMPACT_ATOMS: atom_id res chain seq x y z
N MET A 1 -24.61 11.33 13.43
CA MET A 1 -23.61 11.92 12.51
C MET A 1 -23.87 11.33 11.14
N PRO A 2 -23.78 12.10 10.04
CA PRO A 2 -23.84 11.53 8.69
C PRO A 2 -22.80 10.42 8.53
N THR A 3 -23.08 9.46 7.66
CA THR A 3 -22.13 8.39 7.31
C THR A 3 -20.91 8.97 6.59
N ASP A 4 -19.78 8.25 6.63
CA ASP A 4 -18.55 8.71 5.98
C ASP A 4 -18.74 9.01 4.49
N LEU A 5 -19.52 8.17 3.80
CA LEU A 5 -19.84 8.36 2.38
C LEU A 5 -20.72 9.59 2.12
N GLU A 6 -21.68 9.89 2.99
CA GLU A 6 -22.51 11.11 2.88
C GLU A 6 -21.65 12.37 3.08
N ILE A 7 -20.68 12.33 4.00
CA ILE A 7 -19.72 13.43 4.19
C ILE A 7 -18.86 13.59 2.93
N ALA A 8 -18.31 12.49 2.40
CA ALA A 8 -17.47 12.54 1.21
C ALA A 8 -18.21 13.07 -0.04
N ARG A 9 -19.48 12.69 -0.23
CA ARG A 9 -20.29 13.11 -1.38
C ARG A 9 -20.72 14.57 -1.36
N THR A 10 -20.83 15.16 -0.17
CA THR A 10 -21.21 16.58 0.00
C THR A 10 -20.01 17.51 0.02
N ALA A 11 -18.78 16.98 -0.08
CA ALA A 11 -17.56 17.75 -0.08
C ALA A 11 -17.33 18.50 -1.40
N HIS A 12 -16.96 19.78 -1.31
CA HIS A 12 -16.54 20.57 -2.46
C HIS A 12 -15.04 20.34 -2.73
N LEU A 13 -14.75 19.42 -3.65
CA LEU A 13 -13.37 19.09 -4.02
C LEU A 13 -12.74 20.18 -4.88
N ARG A 14 -11.48 20.52 -4.61
CA ARG A 14 -10.71 21.45 -5.44
C ARG A 14 -10.16 20.72 -6.67
N PRO A 15 -10.07 21.37 -7.84
CA PRO A 15 -9.31 20.84 -8.97
C PRO A 15 -7.92 20.37 -8.55
N ILE A 16 -7.49 19.20 -9.04
CA ILE A 16 -6.24 18.59 -8.59
C ILE A 16 -5.00 19.46 -8.86
N ALA A 17 -5.05 20.30 -9.89
CA ALA A 17 -4.00 21.27 -10.18
C ALA A 17 -3.80 22.30 -9.06
N GLU A 18 -4.86 22.71 -8.36
CA GLU A 18 -4.76 23.60 -7.20
C GLU A 18 -4.07 22.91 -6.01
N ILE A 19 -4.33 21.61 -5.83
CA ILE A 19 -3.69 20.80 -4.80
C ILE A 19 -2.22 20.57 -5.12
N ALA A 20 -1.89 20.33 -6.39
CA ALA A 20 -0.50 20.22 -6.87
C ALA A 20 0.28 21.52 -6.64
N ALA A 21 -0.36 22.68 -6.91
CA ALA A 21 0.25 23.99 -6.69
C ALA A 21 0.63 24.23 -5.21
N ARG A 22 -0.14 23.69 -4.25
CA ARG A 22 0.21 23.75 -2.81
C ARG A 22 1.53 23.04 -2.48
N LEU A 23 1.93 22.06 -3.28
CA LEU A 23 3.22 21.37 -3.19
C LEU A 23 4.28 21.95 -4.14
N SER A 24 4.00 23.11 -4.76
CA SER A 24 4.85 23.73 -5.78
C SER A 24 5.15 22.79 -6.95
N ILE A 25 4.13 22.02 -7.36
CA ILE A 25 4.12 21.22 -8.59
C ILE A 25 3.26 21.96 -9.62
N GLY A 26 3.82 22.21 -10.81
CA GLY A 26 3.12 22.82 -11.93
C GLY A 26 2.14 21.86 -12.62
N PRO A 27 1.18 22.37 -13.41
CA PRO A 27 0.19 21.55 -14.10
C PRO A 27 0.81 20.57 -15.11
N ASP A 28 1.92 20.93 -15.77
CA ASP A 28 2.60 20.07 -16.75
C ASP A 28 3.35 18.89 -16.10
N ALA A 29 3.52 18.92 -14.77
CA ALA A 29 4.19 17.89 -14.00
C ALA A 29 3.23 16.84 -13.43
N ILE A 30 1.93 16.97 -13.69
CA ILE A 30 0.90 16.02 -13.28
C ILE A 30 0.16 15.46 -14.49
N GLU A 31 -0.30 14.22 -14.36
CA GLU A 31 -1.12 13.52 -15.35
C GLU A 31 -2.52 13.32 -14.74
N PRO A 32 -3.52 14.16 -15.08
CA PRO A 32 -4.83 14.09 -14.44
C PRO A 32 -5.62 12.82 -14.80
N TYR A 33 -6.18 12.17 -13.77
CA TYR A 33 -7.14 11.09 -13.91
C TYR A 33 -8.52 11.63 -13.56
N GLY A 34 -9.14 12.33 -14.50
CA GLY A 34 -10.31 13.16 -14.21
C GLY A 34 -9.91 14.45 -13.48
N ARG A 35 -10.83 15.03 -12.70
CA ARG A 35 -10.68 16.39 -12.16
C ARG A 35 -9.97 16.47 -10.79
N PHE A 36 -10.05 15.40 -10.00
CA PHE A 36 -9.75 15.43 -8.57
C PHE A 36 -8.63 14.49 -8.12
N LYS A 37 -7.94 13.86 -9.06
CA LYS A 37 -6.78 12.99 -8.82
C LYS A 37 -5.84 13.04 -10.02
N ALA A 38 -4.55 12.82 -9.78
CA ALA A 38 -3.53 12.83 -10.82
C ALA A 38 -2.35 11.96 -10.43
N LYS A 39 -1.60 11.45 -11.40
CA LYS A 39 -0.25 10.93 -11.17
C LYS A 39 0.76 12.08 -11.22
N ILE A 40 1.84 11.99 -10.43
CA ILE A 40 2.95 12.95 -10.48
C ILE A 40 4.07 12.36 -11.34
N GLY A 41 4.40 13.04 -12.44
CA GLY A 41 5.35 12.56 -13.44
C GLY A 41 6.77 12.37 -12.89
N PHE A 42 7.52 11.43 -13.47
CA PHE A 42 8.89 11.11 -13.03
C PHE A 42 9.85 12.29 -13.10
N GLU A 43 9.65 13.22 -14.04
CA GLU A 43 10.44 14.44 -14.13
C GLU A 43 10.29 15.31 -12.88
N ALA A 44 9.07 15.46 -12.37
CA ALA A 44 8.81 16.19 -11.14
C ALA A 44 9.40 15.46 -9.92
N VAL A 45 9.35 14.12 -9.91
CA VAL A 45 10.00 13.30 -8.87
C VAL A 45 11.51 13.55 -8.85
N ARG A 46 12.17 13.51 -10.01
CA ARG A 46 13.62 13.79 -10.13
C ARG A 46 13.96 15.23 -9.77
N ALA A 47 13.20 16.19 -10.26
CA ALA A 47 13.44 17.61 -9.98
C ALA A 47 13.32 17.94 -8.48
N ALA A 48 12.43 17.25 -7.76
CA ALA A 48 12.28 17.42 -6.32
C ALA A 48 13.49 16.92 -5.51
N GLU A 49 14.33 16.01 -6.03
CA GLU A 49 15.45 15.43 -5.27
C GLU A 49 16.49 16.48 -4.83
N ALA A 50 16.61 17.59 -5.55
CA ALA A 50 17.50 18.70 -5.21
C ALA A 50 17.02 19.54 -4.01
N ARG A 51 15.75 19.42 -3.61
CA ARG A 51 15.18 20.18 -2.48
C ARG A 51 15.59 19.55 -1.14
N PRO A 52 15.73 20.28 -0.03
CA PRO A 52 15.94 19.67 1.29
C PRO A 52 14.75 18.79 1.70
N GLU A 53 14.99 17.78 2.55
CA GLU A 53 13.90 16.97 3.13
C GLU A 53 13.27 17.70 4.32
N GLY A 54 11.94 17.65 4.41
CA GLY A 54 11.16 18.02 5.59
C GLY A 54 11.18 16.94 6.68
N ALA A 55 10.37 17.14 7.71
CA ALA A 55 10.24 16.23 8.84
C ALA A 55 9.29 15.07 8.53
N LEU A 56 9.71 13.83 8.83
CA LEU A 56 8.90 12.63 8.67
C LEU A 56 8.20 12.28 10.00
N VAL A 57 6.88 12.15 9.99
CA VAL A 57 6.07 11.72 11.14
C VAL A 57 5.43 10.37 10.82
N LEU A 58 5.70 9.37 11.66
CA LEU A 58 5.07 8.06 11.60
C LEU A 58 3.85 8.00 12.52
N VAL A 59 2.69 7.67 11.97
CA VAL A 59 1.49 7.32 12.74
C VAL A 59 1.36 5.80 12.82
N THR A 60 1.30 5.28 14.04
CA THR A 60 1.06 3.88 14.35
C THR A 60 -0.05 3.77 15.39
N GLY A 61 -0.34 2.57 15.89
CA GLY A 61 -1.30 2.38 16.97
C GLY A 61 -0.88 1.28 17.92
N ILE A 62 -1.67 1.15 18.98
CA ILE A 62 -1.63 -0.03 19.85
C ILE A 62 -2.00 -1.30 19.08
N SER A 63 -1.86 -2.47 19.70
CA SER A 63 -2.28 -3.72 19.08
C SER A 63 -3.78 -3.65 18.75
N PRO A 64 -4.18 -3.96 17.50
CA PRO A 64 -5.52 -3.68 17.01
C PRO A 64 -6.58 -4.51 17.73
N THR A 65 -7.71 -3.87 18.01
CA THR A 65 -8.86 -4.48 18.67
C THR A 65 -10.12 -4.38 17.80
N PRO A 66 -11.14 -5.24 18.01
CA PRO A 66 -12.43 -5.10 17.35
C PRO A 66 -13.15 -3.76 17.63
N ALA A 67 -12.70 -2.97 18.61
CA ALA A 67 -13.27 -1.67 18.92
C ALA A 67 -12.90 -0.60 17.88
N GLY A 68 -11.77 -0.77 17.18
CA GLY A 68 -11.20 0.18 16.24
C GLY A 68 -10.45 1.34 16.93
N GLU A 69 -9.29 1.68 16.40
CA GLU A 69 -8.42 2.71 16.96
C GLU A 69 -8.49 4.03 16.19
N GLY A 70 -8.84 4.01 14.90
CA GLY A 70 -8.94 5.22 14.08
C GLY A 70 -7.59 5.77 13.56
N LYS A 71 -6.57 4.91 13.42
CA LYS A 71 -5.21 5.30 12.99
C LYS A 71 -5.19 6.18 11.75
N THR A 72 -5.85 5.76 10.66
CA THR A 72 -5.86 6.53 9.41
C THR A 72 -6.62 7.85 9.54
N THR A 73 -7.68 7.89 10.34
CA THR A 73 -8.37 9.14 10.70
C THR A 73 -7.41 10.11 11.40
N THR A 74 -6.55 9.62 12.30
CA THR A 74 -5.49 10.44 12.93
C THR A 74 -4.46 10.91 11.91
N THR A 75 -4.01 10.04 11.00
CA THR A 75 -3.06 10.41 9.94
C THR A 75 -3.59 11.58 9.10
N VAL A 76 -4.85 11.50 8.67
CA VAL A 76 -5.51 12.57 7.89
C VAL A 76 -5.71 13.82 8.73
N GLY A 77 -6.29 13.68 9.92
CA GLY A 77 -6.57 14.82 10.80
C GLY A 77 -5.32 15.57 11.25
N LEU A 78 -4.20 14.86 11.46
CA LEU A 78 -2.92 15.49 11.80
C LEU A 78 -2.38 16.32 10.63
N GLY A 79 -2.45 15.81 9.40
CA GLY A 79 -2.05 16.57 8.22
C GLY A 79 -2.91 17.82 8.00
N ASP A 80 -4.23 17.73 8.20
CA ASP A 80 -5.13 18.88 8.16
C ASP A 80 -4.82 19.89 9.27
N ALA A 81 -4.60 19.43 10.50
CA ALA A 81 -4.26 20.28 11.63
C ALA A 81 -2.93 21.03 11.42
N LEU A 82 -1.90 20.36 10.88
CA LEU A 82 -0.62 21.00 10.56
C LEU A 82 -0.77 22.12 9.52
N ASN A 83 -1.55 21.87 8.46
CA ASN A 83 -1.83 22.89 7.46
C ASN A 83 -2.64 24.07 8.05
N ARG A 84 -3.58 23.82 8.97
CA ARG A 84 -4.33 24.89 9.66
C ARG A 84 -3.47 25.80 10.52
N ILE A 85 -2.40 25.28 11.12
CA ILE A 85 -1.45 26.09 11.91
C ILE A 85 -0.34 26.72 11.05
N GLY A 86 -0.42 26.60 9.72
CA GLY A 86 0.49 27.25 8.78
C GLY A 86 1.73 26.44 8.39
N THR A 87 1.84 25.18 8.80
CA THR A 87 2.92 24.28 8.38
C THR A 87 2.52 23.56 7.09
N ARG A 88 3.31 23.67 6.01
CA ARG A 88 3.01 22.98 4.76
C ARG A 88 3.17 21.47 4.93
N ALA A 89 2.06 20.77 5.14
CA ALA A 89 2.05 19.33 5.41
C ALA A 89 1.43 18.52 4.27
N ALA A 90 2.00 17.34 4.03
CA ALA A 90 1.47 16.34 3.09
C ALA A 90 1.25 15.01 3.80
N ILE A 91 0.23 14.26 3.37
CA ILE A 91 -0.08 12.94 3.93
C ILE A 91 0.32 11.85 2.92
N CYS A 92 0.79 10.71 3.41
CA CYS A 92 1.12 9.53 2.60
C CYS A 92 0.39 8.29 3.13
N LEU A 93 -0.56 7.77 2.34
CA LEU A 93 -1.38 6.60 2.67
C LEU A 93 -1.19 5.46 1.66
N ARG A 94 -1.69 4.30 2.07
CA ARG A 94 -1.79 3.11 1.21
C ARG A 94 -3.08 3.15 0.41
N GLU A 95 -3.02 2.63 -0.81
CA GLU A 95 -4.22 2.31 -1.58
C GLU A 95 -4.90 1.07 -0.97
N PRO A 96 -6.22 1.08 -0.75
CA PRO A 96 -6.96 -0.10 -0.33
C PRO A 96 -7.13 -1.09 -1.49
N SER A 97 -7.10 -2.39 -1.16
CA SER A 97 -7.49 -3.45 -2.10
C SER A 97 -8.97 -3.34 -2.47
N LEU A 98 -9.28 -3.61 -3.75
CA LEU A 98 -10.62 -3.53 -4.31
C LEU A 98 -11.52 -4.66 -3.79
N GLY A 99 -11.00 -5.89 -3.69
CA GLY A 99 -11.79 -7.06 -3.32
C GLY A 99 -12.58 -6.91 -2.00
N PRO A 100 -11.96 -6.43 -0.90
CA PRO A 100 -12.64 -6.16 0.37
C PRO A 100 -13.80 -5.15 0.30
N SER A 101 -13.80 -4.21 -0.65
CA SER A 101 -14.88 -3.23 -0.83
C SER A 101 -16.21 -3.88 -1.19
N PHE A 102 -16.19 -5.06 -1.81
CA PHE A 102 -17.37 -5.87 -2.13
C PHE A 102 -17.69 -6.94 -1.06
N GLY A 103 -16.97 -6.92 0.06
CA GLY A 103 -17.18 -7.78 1.21
C GLY A 103 -17.71 -7.00 2.42
N GLN A 104 -17.08 -7.17 3.58
CA GLN A 104 -17.50 -6.54 4.84
C GLN A 104 -16.69 -5.30 5.24
N LYS A 105 -15.59 -4.98 4.55
CA LYS A 105 -14.64 -3.97 5.04
C LYS A 105 -14.83 -2.64 4.30
N GLY A 106 -15.31 -1.62 5.03
CA GLY A 106 -15.33 -0.23 4.57
C GLY A 106 -13.93 0.39 4.45
N GLY A 107 -13.84 1.49 3.70
CA GLY A 107 -12.61 2.05 3.10
C GLY A 107 -11.47 2.45 4.06
N ALA A 108 -10.27 2.53 3.49
CA ALA A 108 -9.02 2.86 4.19
C ALA A 108 -8.60 4.34 4.02
N THR A 109 -9.55 5.25 3.82
CA THR A 109 -9.28 6.66 3.51
C THR A 109 -9.53 7.60 4.69
N GLY A 110 -9.62 7.09 5.91
CA GLY A 110 -9.96 7.86 7.11
C GLY A 110 -11.42 7.70 7.51
N GLY A 111 -11.99 8.68 8.22
CA GLY A 111 -13.38 8.62 8.67
C GLY A 111 -13.88 9.94 9.25
N GLY A 112 -15.20 10.12 9.32
CA GLY A 112 -15.83 11.34 9.77
C GLY A 112 -15.45 12.54 8.89
N ARG A 113 -14.94 13.62 9.49
CA ARG A 113 -14.47 14.81 8.76
C ARG A 113 -12.99 14.79 8.39
N ALA A 114 -12.26 13.72 8.73
CA ALA A 114 -10.86 13.54 8.37
C ALA A 114 -10.78 12.37 7.37
N GLN A 115 -11.02 12.67 6.10
CA GLN A 115 -10.99 11.71 5.01
C GLN A 115 -10.15 12.21 3.84
N VAL A 116 -9.53 11.27 3.12
CA VAL A 116 -8.97 11.47 1.78
C VAL A 116 -10.04 11.14 0.73
N VAL A 117 -10.12 11.98 -0.30
CA VAL A 117 -11.18 11.98 -1.31
C VAL A 117 -10.60 12.18 -2.71
N PRO A 118 -11.24 11.66 -3.78
CA PRO A 118 -12.56 11.00 -3.82
C PRO A 118 -12.54 9.53 -3.30
N MET A 119 -13.32 9.25 -2.24
CA MET A 119 -13.30 7.98 -1.51
C MET A 119 -13.76 6.79 -2.36
N ASP A 120 -14.79 6.98 -3.17
CA ASP A 120 -15.36 5.96 -4.06
C ASP A 120 -14.36 5.53 -5.13
N GLU A 121 -13.62 6.47 -5.70
CA GLU A 121 -12.59 6.14 -6.69
C GLU A 121 -11.39 5.44 -6.04
N ILE A 122 -10.94 5.89 -4.86
CA ILE A 122 -9.81 5.28 -4.14
C ILE A 122 -10.12 3.84 -3.71
N ASN A 123 -11.36 3.52 -3.36
CA ASN A 123 -11.76 2.17 -2.92
C ASN A 123 -12.03 1.19 -4.08
N LEU A 124 -11.97 1.65 -5.34
CA LEU A 124 -12.26 0.87 -6.53
C LEU A 124 -11.01 0.77 -7.42
N HIS A 125 -11.06 1.31 -8.64
CA HIS A 125 -9.98 1.19 -9.62
C HIS A 125 -8.90 2.26 -9.46
N PHE A 126 -9.21 3.33 -8.75
CA PHE A 126 -8.38 4.51 -8.55
C PHE A 126 -7.67 4.98 -9.82
N THR A 127 -6.35 4.79 -9.93
CA THR A 127 -5.53 5.11 -11.10
C THR A 127 -5.02 3.87 -11.84
N GLY A 128 -5.42 2.67 -11.41
CA GLY A 128 -5.10 1.40 -12.05
C GLY A 128 -3.82 0.71 -11.53
N ASP A 129 -3.21 1.20 -10.46
CA ASP A 129 -1.95 0.66 -9.93
C ASP A 129 -2.06 -0.82 -9.57
N PHE A 130 -3.14 -1.22 -8.91
CA PHE A 130 -3.33 -2.62 -8.52
C PHE A 130 -3.63 -3.52 -9.72
N HIS A 131 -4.23 -2.98 -10.79
CA HIS A 131 -4.39 -3.71 -12.05
C HIS A 131 -3.04 -3.96 -12.71
N ALA A 132 -2.16 -2.95 -12.75
CA ALA A 132 -0.80 -3.08 -13.27
C ALA A 132 0.02 -4.11 -12.48
N ILE A 133 -0.09 -4.11 -11.14
CA ILE A 133 0.57 -5.10 -10.27
C ILE A 133 0.03 -6.51 -10.51
N THR A 134 -1.29 -6.65 -10.66
CA THR A 134 -1.93 -7.93 -11.01
C THR A 134 -1.41 -8.44 -12.36
N ALA A 135 -1.36 -7.57 -13.37
CA ALA A 135 -0.86 -7.90 -14.71
C ALA A 135 0.62 -8.32 -14.68
N ALA A 136 1.48 -7.58 -13.98
CA ALA A 136 2.89 -7.92 -13.84
C ALA A 136 3.11 -9.26 -13.11
N ASN A 137 2.36 -9.51 -12.03
CA ASN A 137 2.42 -10.77 -11.29
C ASN A 137 2.02 -11.96 -12.18
N ASN A 138 0.92 -11.81 -12.94
CA ASN A 138 0.39 -12.88 -13.76
C ASN A 138 1.16 -13.07 -15.06
N LEU A 139 1.82 -12.04 -15.60
CA LEU A 139 2.80 -12.16 -16.67
C LEU A 139 3.95 -13.09 -16.23
N LEU A 140 4.51 -12.89 -15.04
CA LEU A 140 5.57 -13.75 -14.52
C LEU A 140 5.13 -15.21 -14.40
N ALA A 141 3.92 -15.45 -13.88
CA ALA A 141 3.34 -16.80 -13.81
C ALA A 141 3.15 -17.43 -15.19
N ALA A 142 2.66 -16.66 -16.17
CA ALA A 142 2.49 -17.12 -17.55
C ALA A 142 3.83 -17.45 -18.23
N MET A 143 4.84 -16.59 -18.05
CA MET A 143 6.19 -16.81 -18.58
C MET A 143 6.86 -18.05 -17.98
N LEU A 144 6.64 -18.31 -16.68
CA LEU A 144 7.12 -19.51 -16.01
C LEU A 144 6.52 -20.79 -16.62
N ASP A 145 5.19 -20.86 -16.72
CA ASP A 145 4.53 -22.05 -17.26
C ASP A 145 4.84 -22.23 -18.76
N ASN A 146 4.95 -21.13 -19.52
CA ASN A 146 5.38 -21.15 -20.92
C ASN A 146 6.82 -21.67 -21.09
N HIS A 147 7.73 -21.27 -20.20
CA HIS A 147 9.10 -21.78 -20.20
C HIS A 147 9.15 -23.30 -19.97
N VAL A 148 8.32 -23.79 -19.05
CA VAL A 148 8.18 -25.24 -18.81
C VAL A 148 7.63 -25.94 -20.05
N TYR A 149 6.59 -25.37 -20.69
CA TYR A 149 5.95 -25.92 -21.88
C TYR A 149 6.93 -26.08 -23.06
N TRP A 150 7.76 -25.08 -23.35
CA TRP A 150 8.70 -25.09 -24.48
C TRP A 150 10.03 -25.80 -24.22
N GLY A 151 10.09 -26.72 -23.25
CA GLY A 151 11.23 -27.61 -23.04
C GLY A 151 12.00 -27.39 -21.74
N ASN A 152 11.56 -26.47 -20.87
CA ASN A 152 12.03 -26.32 -19.49
C ASN A 152 13.57 -26.29 -19.36
N ALA A 153 14.26 -25.50 -20.19
CA ALA A 153 15.73 -25.45 -20.24
C ALA A 153 16.39 -25.05 -18.91
N LEU A 154 15.63 -24.47 -17.97
CA LEU A 154 16.11 -24.08 -16.64
C LEU A 154 15.99 -25.22 -15.62
N GLY A 155 15.35 -26.34 -15.97
CA GLY A 155 15.17 -27.49 -15.09
C GLY A 155 14.23 -27.22 -13.92
N ILE A 156 13.21 -26.37 -14.11
CA ILE A 156 12.20 -26.03 -13.09
C ILE A 156 11.49 -27.32 -12.65
N ASP A 157 11.45 -27.57 -11.34
CA ASP A 157 10.58 -28.58 -10.76
C ASP A 157 9.18 -27.97 -10.53
N ILE A 158 8.18 -28.43 -11.28
CA ILE A 158 6.80 -27.90 -11.21
C ILE A 158 6.16 -28.05 -9.82
N ARG A 159 6.71 -28.90 -8.96
CA ARG A 159 6.27 -29.09 -7.56
C ARG A 159 6.91 -28.07 -6.60
N ARG A 160 7.87 -27.28 -7.08
CA ARG A 160 8.66 -26.31 -6.32
C ARG A 160 8.53 -24.90 -6.89
N VAL A 161 7.39 -24.60 -7.51
CA VAL A 161 7.03 -23.25 -7.94
C VAL A 161 6.49 -22.51 -6.71
N ALA A 162 7.21 -21.49 -6.27
CA ALA A 162 6.80 -20.65 -5.15
C ALA A 162 5.91 -19.47 -5.61
N HIS A 163 6.09 -19.03 -6.86
CA HIS A 163 5.34 -17.91 -7.44
C HIS A 163 3.90 -18.30 -7.77
N ARG A 164 2.95 -17.67 -7.07
CA ARG A 164 1.51 -17.86 -7.25
C ARG A 164 0.91 -16.79 -8.17
N ARG A 165 -0.30 -17.05 -8.66
CA ARG A 165 -1.08 -16.06 -9.41
C ARG A 165 -1.75 -15.05 -8.46
N ALA A 166 -2.22 -13.93 -8.99
CA ALA A 166 -2.86 -12.89 -8.21
C ALA A 166 -4.19 -12.44 -8.82
N LEU A 167 -5.15 -12.11 -7.96
CA LEU A 167 -6.42 -11.48 -8.34
C LEU A 167 -6.90 -10.59 -7.19
N ASP A 168 -7.26 -9.34 -7.47
CA ASP A 168 -7.73 -8.42 -6.42
C ASP A 168 -9.22 -8.61 -6.08
N MET A 169 -9.61 -9.85 -5.79
CA MET A 169 -10.96 -10.26 -5.40
C MET A 169 -10.89 -11.21 -4.21
N ASN A 170 -11.90 -11.16 -3.35
CA ASN A 170 -12.05 -12.10 -2.24
C ASN A 170 -12.60 -13.44 -2.73
N ASP A 171 -11.81 -14.18 -3.52
CA ASP A 171 -12.20 -15.48 -4.06
C ASP A 171 -11.52 -16.64 -3.31
N ARG A 172 -12.29 -17.35 -2.49
CA ARG A 172 -11.78 -18.50 -1.72
C ARG A 172 -11.54 -19.74 -2.57
N ALA A 173 -12.20 -19.87 -3.73
CA ALA A 173 -12.13 -21.06 -4.57
C ALA A 173 -10.77 -21.19 -5.27
N LEU A 174 -10.08 -20.07 -5.47
CA LEU A 174 -8.78 -20.02 -6.13
C LEU A 174 -7.59 -20.26 -5.19
N ARG A 175 -7.81 -20.56 -3.90
CA ARG A 175 -6.73 -20.76 -2.92
C ARG A 175 -5.82 -21.95 -3.24
N ALA A 176 -6.40 -23.02 -3.79
CA ALA A 176 -5.69 -24.22 -4.21
C ALA A 176 -6.38 -24.75 -5.47
N ILE A 177 -5.61 -24.85 -6.55
CA ILE A 177 -6.09 -25.30 -7.86
C ILE A 177 -5.08 -26.28 -8.47
N VAL A 178 -5.52 -26.98 -9.51
CA VAL A 178 -4.62 -27.64 -10.46
C VAL A 178 -4.79 -26.94 -11.80
N ASN A 179 -3.69 -26.44 -12.37
CA ASN A 179 -3.69 -25.78 -13.68
C ASN A 179 -3.03 -26.68 -14.75
N GLY A 180 -2.95 -26.21 -16.01
CA GLY A 180 -2.26 -26.94 -17.08
C GLY A 180 -2.93 -28.25 -17.51
N LEU A 181 -4.25 -28.38 -17.31
CA LEU A 181 -5.04 -29.56 -17.69
C LEU A 181 -5.50 -29.52 -19.15
N GLY A 182 -6.01 -30.64 -19.66
CA GLY A 182 -6.63 -30.72 -20.99
C GLY A 182 -5.71 -31.20 -22.12
N GLY A 183 -4.63 -31.90 -21.78
CA GLY A 183 -3.74 -32.56 -22.75
C GLY A 183 -2.49 -31.77 -23.11
N ALA A 184 -1.66 -32.33 -23.99
CA ALA A 184 -0.30 -31.85 -24.24
C ALA A 184 -0.22 -30.40 -24.75
N ALA A 185 -1.25 -29.91 -25.45
CA ALA A 185 -1.28 -28.54 -25.97
C ALA A 185 -1.52 -27.46 -24.90
N ASN A 186 -1.93 -27.84 -23.68
CA ASN A 186 -2.41 -26.90 -22.65
C ASN A 186 -1.44 -26.71 -21.48
N GLY A 187 -0.22 -27.26 -21.55
CA GLY A 187 0.79 -27.15 -20.50
C GLY A 187 1.02 -28.42 -19.70
N ALA A 188 1.83 -28.29 -18.64
CA ALA A 188 2.12 -29.37 -17.71
C ALA A 188 1.24 -29.22 -16.45
N PRO A 189 0.45 -30.24 -16.07
CA PRO A 189 -0.37 -30.18 -14.86
C PRO A 189 0.45 -29.95 -13.60
N ARG A 190 0.09 -28.96 -12.78
CA ARG A 190 0.70 -28.74 -11.46
C ARG A 190 -0.29 -28.13 -10.46
N GLU A 191 0.00 -28.32 -9.18
CA GLU A 191 -0.66 -27.59 -8.10
C GLU A 191 -0.26 -26.11 -8.15
N ASP A 192 -1.23 -25.25 -7.85
CA ASP A 192 -1.07 -23.80 -7.90
C ASP A 192 -2.11 -23.11 -7.02
N GLY A 193 -2.07 -21.78 -6.96
CA GLY A 193 -3.13 -21.01 -6.33
C GLY A 193 -3.03 -19.52 -6.64
N PHE A 194 -4.05 -18.80 -6.19
CA PHE A 194 -4.09 -17.35 -6.25
C PHE A 194 -3.96 -16.76 -4.86
N ASP A 195 -3.29 -15.62 -4.78
CA ASP A 195 -3.35 -14.71 -3.65
C ASP A 195 -4.07 -13.42 -4.05
N ILE A 196 -4.53 -12.65 -3.06
CA ILE A 196 -5.04 -11.31 -3.33
C ILE A 196 -3.88 -10.40 -3.77
N THR A 197 -4.09 -9.50 -4.73
CA THR A 197 -3.00 -8.74 -5.37
C THR A 197 -2.07 -8.02 -4.39
N VAL A 198 -2.60 -7.45 -3.32
CA VAL A 198 -1.82 -6.77 -2.26
C VAL A 198 -0.87 -7.70 -1.47
N ALA A 199 -1.04 -9.01 -1.58
CA ALA A 199 -0.17 -10.03 -0.99
C ALA A 199 1.01 -10.43 -1.90
N SER A 200 0.98 -10.04 -3.19
CA SER A 200 2.05 -10.35 -4.14
C SER A 200 3.39 -9.72 -3.70
N GLU A 201 4.50 -10.44 -3.90
CA GLU A 201 5.84 -9.88 -3.73
C GLU A 201 6.07 -8.70 -4.68
N VAL A 202 5.40 -8.66 -5.84
CA VAL A 202 5.44 -7.51 -6.76
C VAL A 202 4.95 -6.24 -6.06
N MET A 203 3.92 -6.32 -5.22
CA MET A 203 3.44 -5.19 -4.40
C MET A 203 4.50 -4.73 -3.39
N ALA A 204 5.18 -5.67 -2.73
CA ALA A 204 6.25 -5.34 -1.78
C ALA A 204 7.46 -4.69 -2.48
N VAL A 205 7.86 -5.24 -3.63
CA VAL A 205 8.92 -4.69 -4.49
C VAL A 205 8.55 -3.28 -4.98
N PHE A 206 7.32 -3.10 -5.47
CA PHE A 206 6.78 -1.81 -5.89
C PHE A 206 6.86 -0.76 -4.77
N CYS A 207 6.48 -1.14 -3.55
CA CYS A 207 6.49 -0.22 -2.42
C CYS A 207 7.90 0.11 -1.90
N LEU A 208 8.91 -0.74 -2.15
CA LEU A 208 10.29 -0.51 -1.70
C LEU A 208 11.21 0.05 -2.79
N ALA A 209 10.77 0.07 -4.05
CA ALA A 209 11.53 0.62 -5.16
C ALA A 209 11.74 2.13 -4.98
N ARG A 210 12.91 2.62 -5.42
CA ARG A 210 13.28 4.04 -5.39
C ARG A 210 13.00 4.75 -6.72
N ASP A 211 13.03 3.98 -7.80
CA ASP A 211 12.86 4.40 -9.19
C ASP A 211 12.61 3.16 -10.05
N LEU A 212 12.40 3.35 -11.35
CA LEU A 212 12.12 2.26 -12.29
C LEU A 212 13.28 1.27 -12.45
N SER A 213 14.53 1.73 -12.32
CA SER A 213 15.71 0.87 -12.41
C SER A 213 15.84 -0.04 -11.19
N ASP A 214 15.66 0.52 -9.99
CA ASP A 214 15.62 -0.23 -8.74
C ASP A 214 14.43 -1.21 -8.71
N LEU A 215 13.27 -0.81 -9.25
CA LEU A 215 12.12 -1.69 -9.43
C LEU A 215 12.49 -2.92 -10.28
N GLN A 216 13.01 -2.71 -11.50
CA GLN A 216 13.39 -3.80 -12.39
C GLN A 216 14.45 -4.71 -11.74
N ALA A 217 15.45 -4.12 -11.08
CA ALA A 217 16.50 -4.88 -10.42
C ALA A 217 15.93 -5.76 -9.29
N ARG A 218 14.96 -5.26 -8.52
CA ARG A 218 14.27 -6.01 -7.45
C ARG A 218 13.40 -7.13 -8.02
N LEU A 219 12.61 -6.83 -9.05
CA LEU A 219 11.79 -7.83 -9.75
C LEU A 219 12.68 -8.98 -10.26
N GLY A 220 13.81 -8.66 -10.87
CA GLY A 220 14.76 -9.68 -11.36
C GLY A 220 15.37 -10.57 -10.28
N ARG A 221 15.35 -10.17 -9.01
CA ARG A 221 15.87 -10.98 -7.88
C ARG A 221 14.81 -11.88 -7.23
N MET A 222 13.53 -11.72 -7.58
CA MET A 222 12.46 -12.55 -7.03
C MET A 222 12.72 -14.02 -7.38
N ILE A 223 12.70 -14.89 -6.38
CA ILE A 223 12.83 -16.34 -6.57
C ILE A 223 11.43 -16.90 -6.85
N VAL A 224 11.26 -17.52 -8.01
CA VAL A 224 9.94 -17.97 -8.50
C VAL A 224 9.77 -19.48 -8.44
N ALA A 225 10.87 -20.22 -8.54
CA ALA A 225 10.86 -21.68 -8.48
C ALA A 225 12.23 -22.24 -8.07
N GLU A 226 12.29 -23.55 -7.87
CA GLU A 226 13.55 -24.29 -7.69
C GLU A 226 13.70 -25.40 -8.72
N THR A 227 14.94 -25.79 -9.00
CA THR A 227 15.25 -27.05 -9.69
C THR A 227 15.11 -28.26 -8.77
N ARG A 228 15.20 -29.47 -9.31
CA ARG A 228 15.22 -30.72 -8.51
C ARG A 228 16.37 -30.76 -7.50
N GLU A 229 17.51 -30.15 -7.87
CA GLU A 229 18.71 -30.01 -7.03
C GLU A 229 18.63 -28.82 -6.07
N ARG A 230 17.46 -28.19 -5.92
CA ARG A 230 17.20 -27.02 -5.04
C ARG A 230 18.02 -25.78 -5.40
N ARG A 231 18.30 -25.56 -6.68
CA ARG A 231 18.84 -24.28 -7.15
C ARG A 231 17.69 -23.31 -7.38
N ALA A 232 17.80 -22.10 -6.83
CA ALA A 232 16.81 -21.04 -7.03
C ALA A 232 16.78 -20.59 -8.50
N ILE A 233 15.57 -20.40 -9.02
CA ILE A 233 15.30 -19.80 -10.32
C ILE A 233 14.61 -18.45 -10.09
N THR A 234 15.14 -17.41 -10.70
CA THR A 234 14.69 -16.04 -10.54
C THR A 234 13.78 -15.59 -11.70
N ALA A 235 13.05 -14.49 -11.49
CA ALA A 235 12.32 -13.84 -12.58
C ALA A 235 13.25 -13.37 -13.73
N ARG A 236 14.51 -13.04 -13.43
CA ARG A 236 15.52 -12.67 -14.44
C ARG A 236 15.97 -13.86 -15.29
N ASP A 237 16.03 -15.07 -14.72
CA ASP A 237 16.35 -16.28 -15.49
C ASP A 237 15.27 -16.56 -16.54
N LEU A 238 14.02 -16.21 -16.23
CA LEU A 238 12.88 -16.23 -17.17
C LEU A 238 12.82 -14.99 -18.08
N LYS A 239 13.74 -14.03 -17.94
CA LYS A 239 13.76 -12.73 -18.67
C LYS A 239 12.47 -11.91 -18.50
N ALA A 240 11.80 -12.04 -17.36
CA ALA A 240 10.50 -11.41 -17.11
C ALA A 240 10.60 -9.99 -16.52
N ASP A 241 11.70 -9.67 -15.86
CA ASP A 241 11.89 -8.44 -15.08
C ASP A 241 11.70 -7.15 -15.87
N GLY A 242 12.24 -7.09 -17.10
CA GLY A 242 12.05 -5.93 -17.98
C GLY A 242 10.59 -5.73 -18.40
N ALA A 243 9.89 -6.81 -18.78
CA ALA A 243 8.50 -6.75 -19.21
C ALA A 243 7.56 -6.38 -18.04
N MET A 244 7.82 -6.93 -16.86
CA MET A 244 7.12 -6.54 -15.63
C MET A 244 7.34 -5.06 -15.28
N ALA A 245 8.57 -4.56 -15.41
CA ALA A 245 8.87 -3.15 -15.15
C ALA A 245 8.13 -2.20 -16.12
N VAL A 246 7.98 -2.59 -17.40
CA VAL A 246 7.20 -1.83 -18.38
C VAL A 246 5.73 -1.76 -17.99
N LEU A 247 5.12 -2.88 -17.57
CA LEU A 247 3.73 -2.90 -17.10
C LEU A 247 3.51 -2.00 -15.87
N LEU A 248 4.53 -1.84 -15.03
CA LEU A 248 4.49 -1.05 -13.81
C LEU A 248 4.95 0.39 -13.99
N ARG A 249 5.37 0.81 -15.18
CA ARG A 249 6.00 2.12 -15.42
C ARG A 249 5.12 3.27 -14.96
N ASP A 250 3.88 3.32 -15.44
CA ASP A 250 2.97 4.43 -15.12
C ASP A 250 2.41 4.26 -13.71
N ALA A 251 2.17 3.02 -13.28
CA ALA A 251 1.74 2.70 -11.93
C ALA A 251 2.71 3.27 -10.89
N LEU A 252 4.03 3.22 -11.13
CA LEU A 252 5.06 3.64 -10.19
C LEU A 252 5.09 5.15 -9.90
N GLN A 253 4.39 5.97 -10.69
CA GLN A 253 4.20 7.39 -10.41
C GLN A 253 3.20 7.60 -9.25
N PRO A 254 3.56 8.36 -8.18
CA PRO A 254 2.67 8.58 -7.04
C PRO A 254 1.36 9.27 -7.41
N ASN A 255 0.25 8.81 -6.83
CA ASN A 255 -1.06 9.43 -7.05
C ASN A 255 -1.31 10.56 -6.04
N LEU A 256 -1.57 11.75 -6.54
CA LEU A 256 -2.00 12.92 -5.79
C LEU A 256 -3.53 12.97 -5.72
N VAL A 257 -4.02 13.18 -4.49
CA VAL A 257 -5.41 13.43 -4.12
C VAL A 257 -5.43 14.48 -3.01
N GLN A 258 -6.59 14.68 -2.36
CA GLN A 258 -6.74 15.67 -1.31
C GLN A 258 -7.55 15.15 -0.12
N THR A 259 -7.39 15.80 1.03
CA THR A 259 -8.32 15.65 2.15
C THR A 259 -9.61 16.44 1.91
N LEU A 260 -10.63 16.24 2.74
CA LEU A 260 -11.85 17.06 2.74
C LEU A 260 -11.56 18.57 2.90
N GLU A 261 -10.43 18.95 3.50
CA GLU A 261 -10.02 20.35 3.69
C GLU A 261 -9.12 20.88 2.57
N GLY A 262 -8.78 20.04 1.59
CA GLY A 262 -7.88 20.37 0.48
C GLY A 262 -6.40 20.29 0.86
N SER A 263 -6.04 19.51 1.89
CA SER A 263 -4.63 19.21 2.18
C SER A 263 -4.11 18.18 1.16
N PRO A 264 -2.87 18.31 0.66
CA PRO A 264 -2.31 17.35 -0.29
C PRO A 264 -2.11 15.96 0.34
N ALA A 265 -2.54 14.92 -0.36
CA ALA A 265 -2.35 13.53 0.05
C ALA A 265 -1.84 12.68 -1.12
N LEU A 266 -0.83 11.84 -0.84
CA LEU A 266 -0.32 10.83 -1.76
C LEU A 266 -0.84 9.45 -1.34
N VAL A 267 -1.54 8.76 -2.24
CA VAL A 267 -2.05 7.40 -2.02
C VAL A 267 -1.33 6.48 -3.00
N HIS A 268 -0.41 5.63 -2.52
CA HIS A 268 0.44 4.87 -3.45
C HIS A 268 0.99 3.57 -2.83
N GLY A 269 0.66 2.44 -3.47
CA GLY A 269 1.00 1.10 -3.00
C GLY A 269 0.23 0.69 -1.75
N GLY A 270 0.19 -0.61 -1.46
CA GLY A 270 -0.58 -1.12 -0.31
C GLY A 270 -0.28 -2.58 0.00
N PRO A 271 0.94 -2.93 0.45
CA PRO A 271 1.28 -4.29 0.80
C PRO A 271 0.62 -4.69 2.11
N PHE A 272 0.46 -5.99 2.30
CA PHE A 272 0.15 -6.55 3.61
C PHE A 272 1.22 -6.20 4.66
N ALA A 273 0.79 -6.18 5.92
CA ALA A 273 1.62 -5.82 7.07
C ALA A 273 2.05 -7.05 7.90
N ASN A 274 1.63 -8.25 7.53
CA ASN A 274 2.05 -9.51 8.12
C ASN A 274 3.18 -10.16 7.29
N ILE A 275 2.89 -10.59 6.06
CA ILE A 275 3.86 -11.21 5.14
C ILE A 275 4.77 -10.19 4.43
N ALA A 276 4.43 -8.90 4.54
CA ALA A 276 5.22 -7.79 4.03
C ALA A 276 5.24 -6.65 5.06
N HIS A 277 5.74 -5.48 4.66
CA HIS A 277 6.09 -4.37 5.56
C HIS A 277 4.96 -3.37 5.83
N GLY A 278 3.81 -3.49 5.15
CA GLY A 278 2.61 -2.74 5.54
C GLY A 278 2.64 -1.21 5.37
N CYS A 279 3.50 -0.68 4.51
CA CYS A 279 3.66 0.77 4.31
C CYS A 279 3.27 1.19 2.88
N ASN A 280 2.94 2.46 2.68
CA ASN A 280 2.86 3.04 1.33
C ASN A 280 4.27 3.09 0.69
N SER A 281 4.33 3.36 -0.60
CA SER A 281 5.59 3.34 -1.35
C SER A 281 6.68 4.30 -0.82
N VAL A 282 7.93 3.90 -1.02
CA VAL A 282 9.11 4.74 -0.79
C VAL A 282 9.10 5.97 -1.70
N ILE A 283 8.73 5.84 -2.98
CA ILE A 283 8.70 6.97 -3.93
C ILE A 283 7.73 8.07 -3.46
N ALA A 284 6.53 7.72 -3.02
CA ALA A 284 5.57 8.71 -2.54
C ALA A 284 6.07 9.42 -1.27
N THR A 285 6.59 8.68 -0.27
CA THR A 285 7.12 9.29 0.94
C THR A 285 8.35 10.17 0.65
N ARG A 286 9.23 9.73 -0.25
CA ARG A 286 10.40 10.51 -0.71
C ARG A 286 9.99 11.81 -1.36
N LEU A 287 9.05 11.73 -2.30
CA LEU A 287 8.54 12.89 -3.01
C LEU A 287 7.92 13.87 -2.02
N ALA A 288 7.01 13.41 -1.15
CA ALA A 288 6.38 14.27 -0.15
C ALA A 288 7.41 14.98 0.73
N LEU A 289 8.48 14.29 1.16
CA LEU A 289 9.52 14.90 2.01
C LEU A 289 10.27 16.03 1.32
N ARG A 290 10.38 15.99 0.00
CA ARG A 290 11.03 17.06 -0.79
C ARG A 290 10.09 18.22 -1.10
N LEU A 291 8.78 18.06 -0.90
CA LEU A 291 7.76 19.04 -1.26
C LEU A 291 7.09 19.69 -0.05
N ALA A 292 7.00 19.00 1.07
CA ALA A 292 6.36 19.45 2.31
C ALA A 292 7.37 19.68 3.43
N GLU A 293 7.05 20.58 4.35
CA GLU A 293 7.81 20.78 5.59
C GLU A 293 7.62 19.62 6.56
N VAL A 294 6.40 19.05 6.60
CA VAL A 294 6.08 17.86 7.40
C VAL A 294 5.34 16.83 6.54
N VAL A 295 5.77 15.58 6.62
CA VAL A 295 5.09 14.45 5.97
C VAL A 295 4.55 13.51 7.04
N VAL A 296 3.25 13.32 7.04
CA VAL A 296 2.57 12.38 7.92
C VAL A 296 2.30 11.09 7.14
N THR A 297 2.79 9.96 7.62
CA THR A 297 2.53 8.65 7.01
C THR A 297 2.20 7.61 8.07
N GLU A 298 1.82 6.41 7.66
CA GLU A 298 1.42 5.35 8.57
C GLU A 298 1.90 3.97 8.14
N ALA A 299 1.86 3.02 9.09
CA ALA A 299 2.08 1.60 8.84
C ALA A 299 0.87 0.77 9.31
N GLY A 300 0.61 -0.36 8.63
CA GLY A 300 -0.48 -1.27 8.97
C GLY A 300 -0.30 -1.99 10.32
N PHE A 301 -1.39 -2.48 10.91
CA PHE A 301 -1.42 -3.06 12.28
C PHE A 301 -0.97 -2.07 13.37
N GLY A 302 -0.48 -2.57 14.50
CA GLY A 302 0.07 -1.80 15.62
C GLY A 302 1.58 -1.58 15.49
N ALA A 303 2.18 -0.95 16.49
CA ALA A 303 3.61 -0.63 16.51
C ALA A 303 4.54 -1.86 16.52
N ASP A 304 4.07 -2.95 17.12
CA ASP A 304 4.71 -4.27 17.18
C ASP A 304 4.99 -4.89 15.81
N LEU A 305 4.18 -4.58 14.80
CA LEU A 305 4.35 -5.08 13.43
C LEU A 305 4.62 -3.95 12.43
N GLY A 306 3.74 -2.96 12.37
CA GLY A 306 3.80 -1.91 11.37
C GLY A 306 4.96 -0.97 11.58
N ALA A 307 5.10 -0.43 12.80
CA ALA A 307 6.17 0.53 13.09
C ALA A 307 7.54 -0.14 13.07
N GLU A 308 7.67 -1.35 13.62
CA GLU A 308 8.90 -2.15 13.51
C GLU A 308 9.32 -2.30 12.04
N LYS A 309 8.44 -2.82 11.17
CA LYS A 309 8.77 -2.98 9.74
C LYS A 309 8.98 -1.65 9.01
N PHE A 310 8.29 -0.59 9.41
CA PHE A 310 8.56 0.75 8.87
C PHE A 310 9.98 1.18 9.19
N LEU A 311 10.43 1.02 10.44
CA LEU A 311 11.74 1.43 10.92
C LEU A 311 12.86 0.52 10.38
N ASP A 312 12.68 -0.80 10.47
CA ASP A 312 13.71 -1.78 10.19
C ASP A 312 13.80 -2.22 8.74
N ILE A 313 12.72 -2.07 7.95
CA ILE A 313 12.72 -2.39 6.52
C ILE A 313 12.68 -1.11 5.69
N LYS A 314 11.59 -0.35 5.75
CA LYS A 314 11.39 0.81 4.85
C LYS A 314 12.40 1.92 5.11
N CYS A 315 12.57 2.35 6.36
CA CYS A 315 13.51 3.39 6.76
C CYS A 315 14.95 2.97 6.48
N ARG A 316 15.33 1.72 6.81
CA ARG A 316 16.64 1.15 6.49
C ARG A 316 16.92 1.15 4.98
N SER A 317 16.00 0.65 4.17
CA SER A 317 16.18 0.58 2.71
C SER A 317 16.16 1.95 2.04
N ALA A 318 15.45 2.91 2.62
CA ALA A 318 15.30 4.25 2.08
C ALA A 318 16.34 5.24 2.65
N GLY A 319 17.10 4.87 3.68
CA GLY A 319 18.08 5.72 4.35
C GLY A 319 17.43 6.87 5.15
N ARG A 320 16.29 6.62 5.81
CA ARG A 320 15.49 7.65 6.50
C ARG A 320 15.20 7.28 7.94
N ARG A 321 14.86 8.28 8.76
CA ARG A 321 14.36 8.10 10.12
C ARG A 321 13.21 9.08 10.38
N PRO A 322 12.15 8.67 11.10
CA PRO A 322 11.11 9.61 11.50
C PRO A 322 11.67 10.62 12.51
N ALA A 323 11.24 11.87 12.38
CA ALA A 323 11.49 12.94 13.35
C ALA A 323 10.58 12.80 14.58
N ALA A 324 9.39 12.23 14.40
CA ALA A 324 8.45 11.93 15.48
C ALA A 324 7.60 10.70 15.15
N SER A 325 7.02 10.09 16.17
CA SER A 325 6.02 9.03 16.04
C SER A 325 4.80 9.33 16.88
N VAL A 326 3.61 9.01 16.36
CA VAL A 326 2.32 9.13 17.04
C VAL A 326 1.73 7.74 17.23
N VAL A 327 1.48 7.34 18.48
CA VAL A 327 0.86 6.05 18.82
C VAL A 327 -0.62 6.28 19.14
N VAL A 328 -1.49 5.84 18.24
CA VAL A 328 -2.95 5.99 18.38
C VAL A 328 -3.51 4.93 19.33
N ALA A 329 -4.28 5.38 20.32
CA ALA A 329 -5.01 4.54 21.27
C ALA A 329 -6.40 5.12 21.54
N THR A 330 -7.35 4.27 21.94
CA THR A 330 -8.69 4.72 22.37
C THR A 330 -9.05 4.09 23.72
N VAL A 331 -9.85 4.79 24.51
CA VAL A 331 -10.37 4.28 25.79
C VAL A 331 -11.05 2.92 25.61
N ARG A 332 -11.84 2.74 24.54
CA ARG A 332 -12.52 1.48 24.25
C ARG A 332 -11.53 0.35 23.93
N ALA A 333 -10.52 0.61 23.10
CA ALA A 333 -9.53 -0.41 22.77
C ALA A 333 -8.70 -0.81 24.01
N LEU A 334 -8.31 0.16 24.85
CA LEU A 334 -7.62 -0.12 26.12
C LEU A 334 -8.48 -0.91 27.09
N LYS A 335 -9.80 -0.64 27.18
CA LYS A 335 -10.71 -1.49 27.97
C LYS A 335 -10.74 -2.94 27.46
N MET A 336 -10.72 -3.17 26.14
CA MET A 336 -10.62 -4.53 25.60
C MET A 336 -9.31 -5.20 26.00
N GLN A 337 -8.19 -4.49 25.92
CA GLN A 337 -6.90 -5.01 26.40
C GLN A 337 -6.91 -5.31 27.91
N GLY A 338 -7.73 -4.57 28.68
CA GLY A 338 -7.98 -4.81 30.10
C GLY A 338 -9.02 -5.91 30.43
N GLY A 339 -9.47 -6.66 29.41
CA GLY A 339 -10.37 -7.82 29.56
C GLY A 339 -11.86 -7.55 29.32
N VAL A 340 -12.26 -6.35 28.90
CA VAL A 340 -13.68 -6.01 28.65
C VAL A 340 -14.14 -6.54 27.29
N ALA A 341 -15.25 -7.26 27.27
CA ALA A 341 -15.83 -7.76 26.03
C ALA A 341 -16.34 -6.62 25.13
N ARG A 342 -16.36 -6.85 23.81
CA ARG A 342 -16.76 -5.84 22.81
C ARG A 342 -18.13 -5.22 23.08
N ALA A 343 -19.09 -6.02 23.57
CA ALA A 343 -20.45 -5.59 23.83
C ALA A 343 -20.56 -4.61 25.02
N ASP A 344 -19.61 -4.65 25.96
CA ASP A 344 -19.68 -3.92 27.23
C ASP A 344 -18.87 -2.60 27.22
N LEU A 345 -18.29 -2.24 26.08
CA LEU A 345 -17.42 -1.07 25.92
C LEU A 345 -18.12 0.28 26.10
N GLY A 346 -19.45 0.32 26.18
CA GLY A 346 -20.21 1.56 26.39
C GLY A 346 -20.16 2.10 27.83
N ARG A 347 -19.90 1.23 28.82
CA ARG A 347 -19.87 1.62 30.23
C ARG A 347 -18.52 2.19 30.63
N GLU A 348 -18.51 3.14 31.56
CA GLU A 348 -17.30 3.65 32.18
C GLU A 348 -16.61 2.53 32.98
N ASP A 349 -15.30 2.38 32.80
CA ASP A 349 -14.48 1.44 33.57
C ASP A 349 -13.01 1.89 33.53
N ALA A 350 -12.63 2.79 34.44
CA ALA A 350 -11.27 3.29 34.55
C ALA A 350 -10.26 2.20 34.95
N ALA A 351 -10.69 1.20 35.73
CA ALA A 351 -9.83 0.10 36.16
C ALA A 351 -9.45 -0.80 34.97
N ALA A 352 -10.38 -1.07 34.05
CA ALA A 352 -10.08 -1.78 32.81
C ALA A 352 -9.12 -1.00 31.91
N VAL A 353 -9.29 0.32 31.78
CA VAL A 353 -8.32 1.14 31.05
C VAL A 353 -6.93 1.00 31.67
N ALA A 354 -6.82 1.16 32.99
CA ALA A 354 -5.54 1.04 33.71
C ALA A 354 -4.88 -0.33 33.51
N ARG A 355 -5.65 -1.44 33.53
CA ARG A 355 -5.13 -2.78 33.21
C ARG A 355 -4.66 -2.88 31.75
N GLY A 356 -5.40 -2.30 30.82
CA GLY A 356 -5.06 -2.31 29.39
C GLY A 356 -3.92 -1.38 28.97
N MET A 357 -3.55 -0.40 29.81
CA MET A 357 -2.45 0.53 29.55
C MET A 357 -1.12 -0.17 29.29
N VAL A 358 -0.94 -1.40 29.80
CA VAL A 358 0.26 -2.22 29.53
C VAL A 358 0.52 -2.46 28.04
N ASN A 359 -0.50 -2.37 27.18
CA ASN A 359 -0.32 -2.51 25.74
C ASN A 359 0.17 -1.21 25.06
N LEU A 360 -0.07 -0.05 25.69
CA LEU A 360 0.36 1.25 25.19
C LEU A 360 1.74 1.66 25.75
N ALA A 361 2.01 1.33 27.01
CA ALA A 361 3.27 1.62 27.71
C ALA A 361 4.46 0.87 27.10
#